data_AF-A0A1Q5P5Q6-F1
#
_entry.id   AF-A0A1Q5P5Q6-F1
#
_cell.length_a   1.000
_cell.length_b   1.000
_cell.length_c   1.000
_cell.angle_alpha   90.00
_cell.angle_beta   90.00
_cell.angle_gamma   90.00
#
_symmetry.space_group_name_H-M   'P 1'
#
loop_
_entity.id
_entity.type
_entity.pdbx_description
1 polymer ?
#
loop_
_entity_poly.entity_id
_entity_poly.type
_entity_poly.pdbx_seq_one_letter_code
_entity_poly.pdbx_strand_id
1 'polypeptide(L)'
;MIKITTFGKEIKEIRTKKKLSLKEVAERGNLSHSYLSQLENGKRNAPKPDMIRKLSIGLDVPFIQLMDLAGHTDYKEYSLIETFGGTATESTGATTSEGKKIFDMYSILTMYAEVYYKETHLSEADKEFLINILERTFPQK
;
A
#
# COMPACT_ATOMS: atom_id res chain seq x y z
N MET A 1 10.96 -8.48 -17.99
CA MET A 1 12.01 -7.42 -18.03
C MET A 1 11.56 -6.28 -17.12
N ILE A 2 12.21 -6.09 -15.98
CA ILE A 2 11.89 -5.00 -15.04
C ILE A 2 12.57 -3.72 -15.57
N LYS A 3 11.80 -2.67 -15.81
CA LYS A 3 12.32 -1.37 -16.25
C LYS A 3 13.15 -0.75 -15.13
N ILE A 4 14.47 -0.84 -15.25
CA ILE A 4 15.49 -0.35 -14.30
C ILE A 4 15.47 1.20 -14.10
N THR A 5 14.56 1.94 -14.72
CA THR A 5 14.66 3.41 -14.82
C THR A 5 13.47 4.22 -14.31
N THR A 6 12.36 3.62 -13.87
CA THR A 6 11.19 4.38 -13.40
C THR A 6 11.26 4.74 -11.91
N PHE A 7 11.51 3.78 -11.02
CA PHE A 7 11.40 3.99 -9.57
C PHE A 7 12.22 5.18 -9.03
N GLY A 8 13.52 5.23 -9.34
CA GLY A 8 14.40 6.31 -8.87
C GLY A 8 13.98 7.70 -9.36
N LYS A 9 13.49 7.77 -10.61
CA LYS A 9 12.99 9.02 -11.20
C LYS A 9 11.73 9.50 -10.49
N GLU A 10 10.80 8.59 -10.22
CA GLU A 10 9.54 8.87 -9.51
C GLU A 10 9.80 9.34 -8.07
N ILE A 11 10.75 8.71 -7.37
CA ILE A 11 11.21 9.17 -6.04
C ILE A 11 11.72 10.62 -6.11
N LYS A 12 12.53 10.96 -7.12
CA LYS A 12 13.02 12.32 -7.34
C LYS A 12 11.89 13.31 -7.63
N GLU A 13 10.91 12.91 -8.42
CA GLU A 13 9.74 13.75 -8.74
C GLU A 13 8.88 14.03 -7.50
N ILE A 14 8.58 13.00 -6.71
CA ILE A 14 7.85 13.15 -5.43
C ILE A 14 8.60 14.11 -4.51
N ARG A 15 9.91 13.88 -4.31
CA ARG A 15 10.75 14.71 -3.44
C ARG A 15 10.72 16.18 -3.87
N THR A 16 10.93 16.44 -5.15
CA THR A 16 11.00 17.82 -5.69
C THR A 16 9.64 18.51 -5.68
N LYS A 17 8.53 17.80 -5.96
CA LYS A 17 7.16 18.32 -5.80
C LYS A 17 6.87 18.73 -4.35
N LYS A 18 7.36 17.95 -3.38
CA LYS A 18 7.28 18.27 -1.95
C LYS A 18 8.33 19.30 -1.48
N LYS A 19 9.16 19.82 -2.39
CA LYS A 19 10.25 20.79 -2.12
C LYS A 19 11.23 20.33 -1.03
N LEU A 20 11.43 19.03 -0.89
CA LEU A 20 12.38 18.45 0.07
C LEU A 20 13.78 18.33 -0.56
N SER A 21 14.81 18.64 0.22
CA SER A 21 16.20 18.34 -0.13
C SER A 21 16.50 16.85 0.05
N LEU A 22 17.57 16.38 -0.62
CA LEU A 22 18.08 15.02 -0.42
C LEU A 22 18.44 14.75 1.06
N LYS A 23 18.98 15.77 1.75
CA LYS A 23 19.39 15.68 3.15
C LYS A 23 18.18 15.47 4.06
N GLU A 24 17.11 16.25 3.89
CA GLU A 24 15.91 16.14 4.71
C GLU A 24 15.25 14.76 4.59
N VAL A 25 15.10 14.24 3.36
CA VAL A 25 14.53 12.89 3.15
C VAL A 25 15.42 11.83 3.78
N ALA A 26 16.73 11.97 3.63
CA ALA A 26 17.69 11.02 4.18
C ALA A 26 17.63 10.96 5.71
N GLU A 27 17.58 12.13 6.36
CA GLU A 27 17.48 12.25 7.83
C GLU A 27 16.16 11.69 8.35
N ARG A 28 15.03 12.10 7.76
CA ARG A 28 13.69 11.60 8.14
C ARG A 28 13.56 10.10 8.01
N GLY A 29 14.07 9.54 6.91
CA GLY A 29 13.98 8.11 6.61
C GLY A 29 15.07 7.24 7.23
N ASN A 30 16.03 7.81 7.97
CA ASN A 30 17.24 7.11 8.41
C ASN A 30 17.95 6.36 7.24
N LEU A 31 18.16 7.10 6.15
CA LEU A 31 18.86 6.70 4.93
C LEU A 31 20.17 7.48 4.83
N SER A 32 21.14 6.96 4.08
CA SER A 32 22.30 7.77 3.73
C SER A 32 21.99 8.68 2.54
N HIS A 33 22.50 9.91 2.59
CA HIS A 33 22.39 10.86 1.47
C HIS A 33 22.93 10.26 0.16
N SER A 34 24.05 9.52 0.23
CA SER A 34 24.66 8.83 -0.91
C SER A 34 23.73 7.76 -1.50
N TYR A 35 23.07 6.97 -0.65
CA TYR A 35 22.10 5.97 -1.12
C TYR A 35 20.94 6.61 -1.88
N LEU A 36 20.32 7.66 -1.32
CA LEU A 36 19.19 8.34 -1.95
C LEU A 36 19.61 8.99 -3.29
N SER A 37 20.79 9.63 -3.32
CA SER A 37 21.34 10.20 -4.56
C SER A 37 21.61 9.13 -5.64
N GLN A 38 22.18 7.98 -5.26
CA GLN A 38 22.40 6.87 -6.20
C GLN A 38 21.08 6.31 -6.73
N LEU A 39 20.07 6.19 -5.86
CA LEU A 39 18.73 5.73 -6.23
C LEU A 39 18.05 6.68 -7.23
N GLU A 40 18.00 7.98 -6.92
CA GLU A 40 17.35 8.99 -7.78
C GLU A 40 18.00 9.15 -9.15
N ASN A 41 19.28 8.82 -9.27
CA ASN A 41 20.03 8.88 -10.53
C ASN A 41 20.08 7.54 -11.27
N GLY A 42 19.27 6.55 -10.87
CA GLY A 42 19.20 5.25 -11.54
C GLY A 42 20.45 4.39 -11.38
N LYS A 43 21.36 4.73 -10.45
CA LYS A 43 22.52 3.90 -10.11
C LYS A 43 22.16 2.74 -9.18
N ARG A 44 20.94 2.72 -8.66
CA ARG A 44 20.36 1.61 -7.90
C ARG A 44 18.96 1.30 -8.43
N ASN A 45 18.65 0.00 -8.45
CA ASN A 45 17.30 -0.49 -8.75
C ASN A 45 16.34 -0.22 -7.59
N ALA A 46 15.05 -0.48 -7.81
CA ALA A 46 14.04 -0.49 -6.77
C ALA A 46 14.51 -1.36 -5.57
N PRO A 47 14.49 -0.83 -4.34
CA PRO A 47 15.08 -1.51 -3.20
C PRO A 47 14.09 -2.46 -2.52
N LYS A 48 14.56 -3.26 -1.55
CA LYS A 48 13.70 -4.18 -0.79
C LYS A 48 12.70 -3.45 0.14
N PRO A 49 11.63 -4.11 0.61
CA PRO A 49 10.59 -3.51 1.45
C PRO A 49 11.09 -2.70 2.65
N ASP A 50 12.13 -3.17 3.36
CA ASP A 50 12.68 -2.43 4.51
C ASP A 50 13.21 -1.04 4.13
N MET A 51 13.84 -0.93 2.96
CA MET A 51 14.34 0.34 2.44
C MET A 51 13.22 1.21 1.89
N ILE A 52 12.16 0.61 1.37
CA ILE A 52 10.95 1.31 0.93
C ILE A 52 10.21 1.92 2.11
N ARG A 53 10.16 1.23 3.26
CA ARG A 53 9.59 1.76 4.51
C ARG A 53 10.33 3.02 4.96
N LYS A 54 11.66 3.01 4.87
CA LYS A 54 12.49 4.18 5.15
C LYS A 54 12.24 5.34 4.19
N LEU A 55 12.09 5.05 2.90
CA LEU A 55 11.74 6.06 1.88
C LEU A 55 10.33 6.64 2.11
N SER A 56 9.37 5.79 2.49
CA SER A 56 8.00 6.16 2.82
C SER A 56 7.96 7.18 3.97
N ILE A 57 8.71 6.92 5.04
CA ILE A 57 8.88 7.87 6.15
C ILE A 57 9.58 9.15 5.66
N GLY A 58 10.67 9.02 4.90
CA GLY A 58 11.48 10.14 4.45
C GLY A 58 10.74 11.12 3.53
N LEU A 59 9.88 10.59 2.66
CA LEU A 59 9.10 11.33 1.66
C LEU A 59 7.69 11.66 2.16
N ASP A 60 7.26 11.12 3.29
CA ASP A 60 5.88 11.20 3.79
C ASP A 60 4.89 10.68 2.72
N VAL A 61 5.13 9.47 2.25
CA VAL A 61 4.33 8.80 1.22
C VAL A 61 3.88 7.47 1.76
N PRO A 62 2.62 7.04 1.54
CA PRO A 62 2.16 5.73 1.97
C PRO A 62 3.09 4.61 1.50
N PHE A 63 3.48 3.74 2.44
CA PHE A 63 4.38 2.62 2.16
C PHE A 63 3.90 1.74 1.00
N ILE A 64 2.59 1.48 0.94
CA ILE A 64 1.99 0.66 -0.12
C ILE A 64 2.16 1.27 -1.52
N GLN A 65 2.08 2.60 -1.64
CA GLN A 65 2.27 3.29 -2.91
C GLN A 65 3.70 3.13 -3.43
N LEU A 66 4.70 3.22 -2.55
CA LEU A 66 6.08 3.02 -2.95
C LEU A 66 6.42 1.54 -3.21
N MET A 67 5.74 0.61 -2.54
CA MET A 67 5.85 -0.83 -2.81
C MET A 67 5.33 -1.19 -4.21
N ASP A 68 4.21 -0.60 -4.62
CA ASP A 68 3.65 -0.76 -5.97
C ASP A 68 4.55 -0.13 -7.03
N LEU A 69 4.99 1.11 -6.80
CA LEU A 69 5.96 1.78 -7.67
C LEU A 69 7.26 0.97 -7.87
N ALA A 70 7.67 0.23 -6.83
CA ALA A 70 8.86 -0.62 -6.84
C ALA A 70 8.62 -2.00 -7.49
N GLY A 71 7.37 -2.34 -7.83
CA GLY A 71 6.99 -3.63 -8.38
C GLY A 71 7.06 -4.78 -7.37
N HIS A 72 6.98 -4.48 -6.07
CA HIS A 72 6.93 -5.50 -5.00
C HIS A 72 5.51 -5.93 -4.66
N THR A 73 4.52 -5.33 -5.31
CA THR A 73 3.14 -5.75 -5.18
C THR A 73 2.63 -6.21 -6.53
N ASP A 74 1.96 -7.35 -6.56
CA ASP A 74 1.04 -7.73 -7.64
C ASP A 74 -0.27 -6.92 -7.58
N TYR A 75 -0.29 -5.90 -6.74
CA TYR A 75 -1.37 -4.97 -6.50
C TYR A 75 -1.45 -4.00 -7.66
N LYS A 76 -1.90 -4.51 -8.82
CA LYS A 76 -2.37 -3.64 -9.89
C LYS A 76 -3.37 -2.68 -9.25
N GLU A 77 -3.24 -1.40 -9.54
CA GLU A 77 -4.21 -0.35 -9.23
C GLU A 77 -5.65 -0.74 -9.66
N TYR A 78 -5.77 -1.69 -10.61
CA TYR A 78 -6.98 -2.43 -10.96
C TYR A 78 -7.66 -3.16 -9.78
N SER A 79 -6.93 -3.62 -8.76
CA SER A 79 -7.49 -4.40 -7.66
C SER A 79 -8.35 -3.57 -6.71
N LEU A 80 -8.07 -2.28 -6.49
CA LEU A 80 -8.95 -1.40 -5.72
C LEU A 80 -10.22 -1.07 -6.50
N ILE A 81 -10.12 -0.92 -7.81
CA ILE A 81 -11.26 -0.60 -8.69
C ILE A 81 -12.15 -1.84 -8.90
N GLU A 82 -11.58 -3.05 -8.92
CA GLU A 82 -12.33 -4.30 -8.90
C GLU A 82 -12.91 -4.62 -7.51
N THR A 83 -12.19 -4.24 -6.44
CA THR A 83 -12.65 -4.41 -5.04
C THR A 83 -13.77 -3.41 -4.68
N PHE A 84 -13.73 -2.17 -5.19
CA PHE A 84 -14.75 -1.15 -4.89
C PHE A 84 -15.74 -0.87 -6.03
N GLY A 85 -15.53 -1.44 -7.22
CA GLY A 85 -16.51 -1.45 -8.31
C GLY A 85 -16.54 -0.19 -9.18
N GLY A 86 -15.88 -0.27 -10.33
CA GLY A 86 -16.25 0.49 -11.53
C GLY A 86 -15.13 0.44 -12.57
N THR A 87 -15.15 -0.42 -13.59
CA THR A 87 -16.25 -0.85 -14.45
C THR A 87 -16.10 -2.32 -14.84
N ALA A 88 -17.22 -2.96 -15.15
CA ALA A 88 -17.34 -4.36 -15.51
C ALA A 88 -16.27 -4.87 -16.49
N THR A 89 -15.40 -5.77 -16.01
CA THR A 89 -15.00 -7.02 -16.68
C THR A 89 -14.18 -7.83 -15.68
N GLU A 90 -14.82 -8.87 -15.10
CA GLU A 90 -14.27 -10.20 -14.70
C GLU A 90 -12.90 -10.24 -13.97
N SER A 91 -12.68 -10.82 -12.79
CA SER A 91 -13.36 -11.84 -11.99
C SER A 91 -12.40 -12.22 -10.84
N THR A 92 -12.76 -12.06 -9.57
CA THR A 92 -12.33 -12.91 -8.41
C THR A 92 -13.18 -12.67 -7.15
N GLY A 93 -14.43 -12.28 -7.31
CA GLY A 93 -15.42 -12.26 -6.22
C GLY A 93 -16.46 -13.34 -6.49
N ALA A 94 -16.66 -14.26 -5.55
CA ALA A 94 -17.79 -15.16 -5.60
C ALA A 94 -19.06 -14.31 -5.78
N THR A 95 -19.74 -14.53 -6.90
CA THR A 95 -20.93 -13.77 -7.30
C THR A 95 -22.14 -14.63 -6.97
N THR A 96 -23.13 -14.07 -6.29
CA THR A 96 -24.44 -14.73 -6.17
C THR A 96 -25.12 -14.76 -7.56
N SER A 97 -26.15 -15.58 -7.73
CA SER A 97 -26.96 -15.67 -8.95
C SER A 97 -27.55 -14.33 -9.44
N GLU A 98 -27.50 -13.28 -8.62
CA GLU A 98 -27.94 -11.91 -8.92
C GLU A 98 -26.79 -10.95 -9.25
N GLY A 99 -25.56 -11.42 -9.42
CA GLY A 99 -24.40 -10.57 -9.71
C GLY A 99 -23.91 -9.72 -8.53
N LYS A 100 -24.42 -9.95 -7.30
CA LYS A 100 -23.89 -9.29 -6.09
C LYS A 100 -22.53 -9.87 -5.73
N LYS A 101 -21.54 -8.99 -5.57
CA LYS A 101 -20.20 -9.31 -5.06
C LYS A 101 -20.27 -9.63 -3.57
N ILE A 102 -19.61 -10.71 -3.16
CA ILE A 102 -19.46 -11.12 -1.76
C ILE A 102 -18.11 -10.62 -1.24
N PHE A 103 -18.10 -9.97 -0.09
CA PHE A 103 -16.89 -9.58 0.63
C PHE A 103 -16.79 -10.35 1.94
N ASP A 104 -15.59 -10.80 2.27
CA ASP A 104 -15.31 -11.44 3.54
C ASP A 104 -14.92 -10.40 4.59
N MET A 105 -15.65 -10.36 5.69
CA MET A 105 -15.47 -9.34 6.73
C MET A 105 -14.13 -9.48 7.45
N TYR A 106 -13.65 -10.71 7.65
CA TYR A 106 -12.35 -10.94 8.29
C TYR A 106 -11.21 -10.37 7.43
N SER A 107 -11.29 -10.53 6.11
CA SER A 107 -10.34 -9.96 5.15
C SER A 107 -10.32 -8.43 5.17
N ILE A 108 -11.47 -7.79 5.40
CA ILE A 108 -11.56 -6.33 5.54
C ILE A 108 -10.90 -5.88 6.85
N LEU A 109 -11.19 -6.56 7.96
CA LEU A 109 -10.72 -6.17 9.30
C LEU A 109 -9.24 -6.45 9.53
N THR A 110 -8.64 -7.39 8.80
CA THR A 110 -7.21 -7.75 8.91
C THR A 110 -6.31 -6.99 7.93
N MET A 111 -6.90 -6.19 7.04
CA MET A 111 -6.15 -5.39 6.07
C MET A 111 -5.41 -4.24 6.75
N TYR A 112 -4.19 -3.97 6.29
CA TYR A 112 -3.44 -2.76 6.67
C TYR A 112 -4.00 -1.52 5.94
N ALA A 113 -5.27 -1.20 6.24
CA ALA A 113 -6.04 -0.09 5.69
C ALA A 113 -6.80 0.63 6.81
N GLU A 114 -7.08 1.91 6.61
CA GLU A 114 -8.00 2.66 7.48
C GLU A 114 -9.43 2.19 7.16
N VAL A 115 -10.10 1.64 8.17
CA VAL A 115 -11.47 1.11 8.03
C VAL A 115 -12.39 2.01 8.85
N TYR A 116 -13.52 2.39 8.27
CA TYR A 116 -14.51 3.23 8.93
C TYR A 116 -15.84 2.50 9.04
N TYR A 117 -16.48 2.61 10.20
CA TYR A 117 -17.90 2.31 10.33
C TYR A 117 -18.67 3.63 10.40
N LYS A 118 -19.46 3.89 9.36
CA LYS A 118 -20.02 5.22 9.10
C LYS A 118 -18.88 6.24 8.95
N GLU A 119 -18.77 7.19 9.88
CA GLU A 119 -17.72 8.23 9.87
C GLU A 119 -16.70 8.01 11.00
N THR A 120 -16.75 6.88 11.70
CA THR A 120 -15.85 6.56 12.82
C THR A 120 -14.74 5.63 12.36
N HIS A 121 -13.49 6.07 12.52
CA HIS A 121 -12.32 5.24 12.25
C HIS A 121 -12.25 4.09 13.27
N LEU A 122 -12.15 2.86 12.76
CA LEU A 122 -11.91 1.67 13.57
C LEU A 122 -10.43 1.58 13.88
N SER A 123 -10.06 1.78 15.15
CA SER A 123 -8.70 1.51 15.61
C SER A 123 -8.37 0.03 15.47
N GLU A 124 -7.07 -0.30 15.55
CA GLU A 124 -6.64 -1.71 15.55
C GLU A 124 -7.27 -2.51 16.70
N ALA A 125 -7.48 -1.88 17.86
CA ALA A 125 -8.18 -2.49 18.98
C ALA A 125 -9.67 -2.77 18.67
N ASP A 126 -10.34 -1.87 17.94
CA ASP A 126 -11.72 -2.08 17.51
C ASP A 126 -11.82 -3.21 16.50
N LYS A 127 -10.88 -3.28 15.55
CA LYS A 127 -10.81 -4.37 14.56
C LYS A 127 -10.58 -5.71 15.24
N GLU A 128 -9.64 -5.79 16.17
CA GLU A 128 -9.36 -6.99 16.95
C GLU A 128 -10.58 -7.42 17.79
N PHE A 129 -11.26 -6.46 18.42
CA PHE A 129 -12.50 -6.72 19.16
C PHE A 129 -13.59 -7.31 18.27
N LEU A 130 -13.79 -6.74 17.07
CA LEU A 130 -14.78 -7.24 16.11
C LEU A 130 -14.43 -8.63 15.58
N ILE A 131 -13.17 -8.89 15.27
CA ILE A 131 -12.70 -10.23 14.88
C ILE A 131 -13.04 -11.25 15.97
N ASN A 132 -12.72 -10.94 17.23
CA ASN A 132 -13.03 -11.81 18.36
C ASN A 132 -14.55 -12.07 18.51
N ILE A 133 -15.41 -11.06 18.30
CA ILE A 133 -16.87 -11.25 18.29
C ILE A 133 -17.27 -12.22 17.18
N LEU A 134 -16.75 -12.01 15.97
CA LEU A 134 -17.10 -12.80 14.79
C LEU A 134 -16.66 -14.26 14.94
N GLU A 135 -15.45 -14.52 15.43
CA GLU A 135 -14.94 -15.88 15.66
C GLU A 135 -15.76 -16.64 16.72
N ARG A 136 -16.21 -15.95 17.76
CA ARG A 136 -17.11 -16.56 18.78
C ARG A 136 -18.51 -16.82 18.24
N THR A 137 -19.00 -15.93 17.38
CA THR A 137 -20.35 -16.01 16.82
C THR A 137 -20.43 -17.08 15.72
N PHE A 138 -19.36 -17.22 14.94
CA PHE A 138 -19.22 -18.15 13.82
C PHE A 138 -17.96 -19.01 14.01
N PRO A 139 -17.95 -19.91 15.01
CA PRO A 139 -16.79 -20.76 15.26
C PRO A 139 -16.55 -21.66 14.05
N GLN A 140 -15.32 -21.63 13.54
CA GLN A 140 -14.89 -22.56 12.49
C GLN A 140 -14.86 -23.96 13.07
N LYS A 141 -15.52 -24.91 12.39
CA LYS A 141 -15.56 -26.33 12.81
C LYS A 141 -14.24 -27.04 12.52
#